data_AF-A0A8I1MPG2-F1
#
_entry.id   AF-A0A8I1MPG2-F1
#
_cell.length_a   1.000
_cell.length_b   1.000
_cell.length_c   1.000
_cell.angle_alpha   90.00
_cell.angle_beta   90.00
_cell.angle_gamma   90.00
#
_symmetry.space_group_name_H-M   'P 1'
#
loop_
_entity.id
_entity.type
_entity.pdbx_description
1 polymer ?
#
loop_
_entity_poly.entity_id
_entity_poly.type
_entity_poly.pdbx_seq_one_letter_code
_entity_poly.pdbx_strand_id
1 'polypeptide(L)' 'MEKRLLEIICCPETRQPLREATPSELARALSFKAGNFEAGLIRQDEQVFYPIRNGIPLLISDEAIRLA' A
#
# COMPACT_ATOMS: atom_id res chain seq x y z
N MET A 1 10.98 -5.31 -0.76
CA MET A 1 11.21 -4.79 0.60
C MET A 1 11.76 -5.91 1.49
N GLU A 2 12.58 -5.63 2.50
CA GLU A 2 13.03 -6.67 3.44
C GLU A 2 11.86 -7.19 4.30
N LYS A 3 11.68 -8.51 4.36
CA LYS A 3 10.55 -9.16 5.05
C LYS A 3 10.42 -8.75 6.53
N ARG A 4 11.55 -8.56 7.24
CA ARG A 4 11.55 -8.12 8.65
C ARG A 4 10.96 -6.73 8.86
N LEU A 5 11.04 -5.83 7.87
CA LEU A 5 10.45 -4.49 8.01
C LEU A 5 8.92 -4.57 7.95
N LEU A 6 8.38 -5.42 7.06
CA LEU A 6 6.93 -5.67 6.96
C LEU A 6 6.35 -6.28 8.24
N GLU A 7 7.13 -7.02 9.01
CA GLU A 7 6.73 -7.56 10.32
C GLU A 7 6.64 -6.48 11.41
N ILE A 8 7.26 -5.31 11.20
CA ILE A 8 7.27 -4.18 12.15
C ILE A 8 6.22 -3.13 11.79
N ILE A 9 5.84 -3.01 10.50
CA ILE A 9 4.90 -1.99 10.02
C ILE A 9 3.48 -2.57 9.79
N CYS A 10 2.46 -1.79 10.13
CA CYS A 10 1.06 -2.16 10.00
C CYS A 10 0.21 -0.98 9.49
N CYS A 11 -1.06 -1.22 9.17
CA CYS A 11 -2.01 -0.17 8.84
C CYS A 11 -2.12 0.84 10.00
N PRO A 12 -1.96 2.16 9.75
CA PRO A 12 -1.95 3.19 10.80
C PRO A 12 -3.27 3.28 11.58
N GLU A 13 -4.40 2.93 10.96
CA GLU A 13 -5.73 3.05 11.58
C GLU A 13 -6.16 1.78 12.32
N THR A 14 -5.96 0.61 11.70
CA THR A 14 -6.52 -0.66 12.18
C THR A 14 -5.49 -1.61 12.76
N ARG A 15 -4.20 -1.29 12.60
CA ARG A 15 -3.06 -2.18 12.91
C ARG A 15 -3.07 -3.51 12.16
N GLN A 16 -3.86 -3.63 11.11
CA GLN A 16 -3.85 -4.81 10.25
C GLN A 16 -2.48 -4.96 9.56
N PRO A 17 -2.01 -6.20 9.35
CA PRO A 17 -0.83 -6.50 8.54
C PRO A 17 -0.89 -5.90 7.14
N LEU A 18 0.29 -5.61 6.60
CA LEU A 18 0.50 -5.14 5.25
C LEU A 18 1.35 -6.16 4.48
N ARG A 19 1.03 -6.35 3.20
CA ARG A 19 1.84 -7.13 2.25
C ARG A 19 2.21 -6.29 1.04
N GLU A 20 3.22 -6.72 0.29
CA GLU A 20 3.49 -6.09 -1.00
C GLU A 20 2.31 -6.29 -1.96
N ALA A 21 2.02 -5.24 -2.73
CA ALA A 21 1.02 -5.28 -3.79
C ALA A 21 1.52 -6.12 -4.96
N THR A 22 0.62 -6.88 -5.56
CA THR A 22 0.85 -7.57 -6.83
C THR A 22 0.84 -6.57 -8.01
N PRO A 23 1.39 -6.93 -9.17
CA PRO A 23 1.35 -6.07 -10.37
C PRO A 23 -0.09 -5.69 -10.77
N SER A 24 -1.05 -6.60 -10.62
CA SER A 24 -2.46 -6.34 -10.91
C SER A 24 -3.09 -5.34 -9.94
N GLU A 25 -2.73 -5.39 -8.66
CA GLU A 25 -3.22 -4.44 -7.65
C GLU A 25 -2.60 -3.05 -7.83
N LEU A 26 -1.33 -2.98 -8.22
CA LEU A 26 -0.68 -1.72 -8.59
C LEU A 26 -1.38 -1.08 -9.80
N ALA A 27 -1.64 -1.85 -10.85
CA ALA A 27 -2.36 -1.37 -12.02
C ALA A 27 -3.78 -0.89 -11.65
N ARG A 28 -4.47 -1.62 -10.77
CA ARG A 28 -5.77 -1.21 -10.23
C ARG A 28 -5.66 0.10 -9.45
N ALA A 29 -4.70 0.25 -8.54
CA ALA A 29 -4.51 1.48 -7.77
C ALA A 29 -4.26 2.70 -8.66
N LEU A 30 -3.44 2.54 -9.71
CA LEU A 30 -3.19 3.59 -10.71
C LEU A 30 -4.46 4.01 -11.48
N SER A 31 -5.45 3.13 -11.61
CA SER A 31 -6.75 3.46 -12.21
C SER A 31 -7.64 4.32 -11.29
N PHE A 32 -7.48 4.20 -9.98
CA PHE A 32 -8.25 4.99 -8.99
C PHE A 32 -7.60 6.33 -8.68
N LYS A 33 -6.26 6.39 -8.64
CA LYS A 33 -5.51 7.61 -8.33
C LYS A 33 -4.28 7.69 -9.22
N ALA A 34 -4.31 8.64 -10.15
CA ALA A 34 -3.12 9.01 -10.90
C ALA A 34 -2.06 9.54 -9.92
N GLY A 35 -0.83 9.02 -10.02
CA GLY A 35 0.26 9.44 -9.16
C GLY A 35 1.58 8.82 -9.58
N ASN A 36 2.68 9.40 -9.10
CA ASN A 36 4.02 8.87 -9.32
C ASN A 36 4.38 7.92 -8.18
N PHE A 37 3.99 6.65 -8.28
CA PHE A 37 4.36 5.60 -7.34
C PHE A 37 4.66 4.29 -8.09
N GLU A 38 5.75 3.64 -7.70
CA GLU A 38 6.30 2.46 -8.41
C GLU A 38 5.84 1.13 -7.82
N ALA A 39 5.36 1.14 -6.58
CA ALA A 39 4.94 -0.04 -5.85
C ALA A 39 3.90 0.34 -4.79
N GLY A 40 3.44 -0.65 -4.03
CA GLY A 40 2.60 -0.37 -2.87
C GLY A 40 2.50 -1.50 -1.89
N LEU A 41 1.84 -1.19 -0.77
CA LEU A 41 1.45 -2.12 0.27
C LEU A 41 -0.06 -2.31 0.26
N ILE A 42 -0.52 -3.55 0.29
CA ILE A 42 -1.92 -3.91 0.41
C ILE A 42 -2.22 -4.27 1.87
N ARG A 43 -3.28 -3.69 2.42
CA ARG A 43 -3.82 -4.09 3.72
C ARG A 43 -4.37 -5.50 3.63
N GLN A 44 -4.28 -6.28 4.71
CA GLN A 44 -4.68 -7.69 4.74
C GLN A 44 -6.10 -7.97 4.20
N ASP A 45 -7.03 -7.02 4.32
CA ASP A 45 -8.40 -7.14 3.81
C ASP A 45 -8.56 -6.78 2.32
N GLU A 46 -7.47 -6.44 1.64
CA GLU A 46 -7.39 -6.11 0.21
C GLU A 46 -8.17 -4.85 -0.22
N GLN A 47 -8.68 -4.08 0.74
CA GLN A 47 -9.51 -2.90 0.47
C GLN A 47 -8.70 -1.61 0.33
N VAL A 48 -7.47 -1.57 0.86
CA VAL A 48 -6.67 -0.35 0.95
C VAL A 48 -5.26 -0.57 0.41
N PHE A 49 -4.84 0.35 -0.46
CA PHE A 49 -3.51 0.41 -1.05
C PHE A 49 -2.71 1.62 -0.53
N TYR A 50 -1.58 1.27 0.09
CA TYR A 50 -0.36 1.99 0.44
C TYR A 50 0.58 2.39 -0.70
N PRO A 51 0.56 3.57 -1.37
CA PRO A 51 1.59 3.85 -2.38
C PRO A 51 3.00 3.89 -1.77
N ILE A 52 3.96 3.34 -2.48
CA ILE A 52 5.40 3.49 -2.22
C ILE A 52 5.95 4.45 -3.26
N ARG A 53 6.63 5.51 -2.79
CA ARG A 53 7.30 6.50 -3.66
C ARG A 53 8.77 6.58 -3.29
N ASN A 54 9.64 6.40 -4.27
CA ASN A 54 11.10 6.39 -4.06
C ASN A 54 11.52 5.41 -2.95
N GLY A 55 10.88 4.23 -2.89
CA GLY A 55 11.13 3.23 -1.85
C GLY A 55 10.52 3.52 -0.48
N ILE A 56 9.79 4.64 -0.30
CA ILE A 56 9.19 5.04 0.98
C ILE A 56 7.67 4.75 0.96
N PRO A 57 7.16 3.87 1.85
CA PRO A 57 5.72 3.65 2.01
C PRO A 57 5.02 4.88 2.62
N LEU A 58 3.98 5.36 1.95
CA LEU A 58 3.15 6.46 2.45
C LEU A 58 2.00 5.93 3.31
N LEU A 59 2.28 5.65 4.58
CA LEU A 59 1.30 5.15 5.57
C LEU A 59 0.49 6.28 6.22
N ILE A 60 -0.16 7.10 5.40
CA ILE A 60 -1.06 8.17 5.86
C ILE A 60 -2.41 8.05 5.16
N SER A 61 -3.48 8.37 5.87
CA SER A 61 -4.86 8.17 5.40
C SER A 61 -5.17 8.93 4.10
N ASP A 62 -4.60 10.13 3.91
CA ASP A 62 -4.82 10.94 2.70
C ASP A 62 -4.13 10.37 1.44
N GLU A 63 -3.08 9.57 1.64
CA GLU A 63 -2.39 8.89 0.52
C GLU A 63 -2.94 7.50 0.26
N ALA A 64 -3.70 6.92 1.20
CA ALA A 64 -4.33 5.63 1.05
C ALA A 64 -5.36 5.63 -0.10
N ILE A 65 -5.30 4.60 -0.93
CA ILE A 65 -6.21 4.40 -2.06
C ILE A 65 -7.19 3.29 -1.69
N ARG A 66 -8.49 3.56 -1.67
CA ARG A 66 -9.51 2.52 -1.52
C ARG A 66 -9.71 1.82 -2.87
N LEU A 67 -9.64 0.49 -2.85
CA LEU A 67 -9.81 -0.34 -4.05
C LEU A 67 -11.25 -0.84 -4.24
N ALA A 68 -12.10 -0.70 -3.22
CA ALA A 68 -13.52 -1.06 -3.23
C ALA A 68 -14.39 0.08 -3.80
#